data_AF-A0ABD2FZH2-F1
#
_entry.id   AF-A0ABD2FZH2-F1
#
_cell.length_a   1.000
_cell.length_b   1.000
_cell.length_c   1.000
_cell.angle_alpha   90.00
_cell.angle_beta   90.00
_cell.angle_gamma   90.00
#
_symmetry.space_group_name_H-M   'P 1'
#
loop_
_entity.id
_entity.type
_entity.pdbx_description
1 polymer ?
#
loop_
_entity_poly.entity_id
_entity_poly.type
_entity_poly.pdbx_seq_one_letter_code
_entity_poly.pdbx_strand_id
1 'polypeptide(L)'
;MTDSATALLVFGRKKRLDIWTHFIYNSVETHCTVTAGEGETPCGFKLVGKNTTNLKRHLKAHHSAIYATIPETSTQKQQPGPGAKNQRKQSTIPAAFSSSGPKYKADSLEQGTKEKVIAQWIGRTGLPARTVEDEDFILMMETFDKRLNIQKK
;
A
#
# COMPACT_ATOMS: atom_id res chain seq x y z
N MET A 1 -26.34 -12.38 -30.04
CA MET A 1 -25.88 -11.01 -29.72
C MET A 1 -25.19 -11.09 -28.37
N THR A 2 -23.96 -10.60 -28.34
CA THR A 2 -22.90 -10.87 -27.37
C THR A 2 -23.00 -9.99 -26.14
N ASP A 3 -22.96 -10.57 -24.93
CA ASP A 3 -22.60 -9.83 -23.71
C ASP A 3 -21.34 -10.46 -23.10
N SER A 4 -20.19 -9.94 -23.54
CA SER A 4 -18.89 -10.15 -22.90
C SER A 4 -18.65 -8.99 -21.94
N ALA A 5 -18.96 -9.20 -20.66
CA ALA A 5 -18.53 -8.28 -19.61
C ALA A 5 -17.06 -8.57 -19.29
N THR A 6 -16.17 -7.95 -20.05
CA THR A 6 -14.72 -7.92 -19.80
C THR A 6 -14.46 -7.27 -18.44
N ALA A 7 -14.17 -8.09 -17.44
CA ALA A 7 -13.69 -7.63 -16.14
C ALA A 7 -12.30 -6.99 -16.32
N LEU A 8 -12.27 -5.66 -16.43
CA LEU A 8 -11.05 -4.87 -16.34
C LEU A 8 -10.44 -5.08 -14.95
N LEU A 9 -9.36 -5.87 -14.90
CA LEU A 9 -8.46 -6.00 -13.76
C LEU A 9 -7.75 -4.65 -13.54
N VAL A 10 -8.42 -3.73 -12.84
CA VAL A 10 -7.79 -2.49 -12.37
C VAL A 10 -6.89 -2.86 -11.19
N PHE A 11 -5.58 -2.83 -11.42
CA PHE A 11 -4.57 -2.86 -10.37
C PHE A 11 -4.75 -1.62 -9.45
N GLY A 12 -5.37 -1.84 -8.30
CA GLY A 12 -5.61 -0.85 -7.26
C GLY A 12 -6.32 -1.48 -6.07
N ARG A 13 -6.27 -0.85 -4.88
CA ARG A 13 -7.05 -1.33 -3.72
C ARG A 13 -8.53 -1.42 -4.13
N LYS A 14 -9.12 -2.61 -4.02
CA LYS A 14 -10.55 -2.83 -4.29
C LYS A 14 -11.34 -1.77 -3.52
N LYS A 15 -12.05 -0.90 -4.24
CA LYS A 15 -12.92 0.09 -3.63
C LYS A 15 -13.94 -0.66 -2.78
N ARG A 16 -14.08 -0.25 -1.51
CA ARG A 16 -15.06 -0.81 -0.56
C ARG A 16 -16.46 -0.34 -0.94
N LEU A 17 -16.99 -0.90 -2.02
CA LEU A 17 -18.31 -0.57 -2.56
C LEU A 17 -19.41 -0.80 -1.51
N ASP A 18 -19.23 -1.81 -0.65
CA ASP A 18 -20.05 -2.12 0.53
C ASP A 18 -20.18 -0.95 1.53
N ILE A 19 -19.17 -0.08 1.60
CA ILE A 19 -19.23 1.14 2.42
C ILE A 19 -19.81 2.28 1.59
N TRP A 20 -19.38 2.42 0.33
CA TRP A 20 -19.77 3.53 -0.54
C TRP A 20 -21.26 3.52 -0.96
N THR A 21 -21.98 2.42 -0.85
CA THR A 21 -23.44 2.37 -1.05
C THR A 21 -24.23 3.28 -0.11
N HIS A 22 -23.62 3.70 1.01
CA HIS A 22 -24.26 4.52 2.03
C HIS A 22 -23.80 5.99 2.03
N PHE A 23 -23.02 6.41 1.01
CA PHE A 23 -22.46 7.75 0.91
C PHE A 23 -22.43 8.26 -0.52
N ILE A 24 -22.54 9.58 -0.67
CA ILE A 24 -22.32 10.26 -1.94
C ILE A 24 -21.23 11.31 -1.75
N TYR A 25 -20.27 11.32 -2.67
CA TYR A 25 -19.15 12.27 -2.66
C TYR A 25 -19.42 13.45 -3.59
N ASN A 26 -19.34 14.67 -3.06
CA ASN A 26 -19.15 15.91 -3.82
C ASN A 26 -17.67 16.34 -3.71
N SER A 27 -17.15 17.06 -4.70
CA SER A 27 -15.75 17.53 -4.75
C SER A 27 -15.30 18.24 -3.46
N VAL A 28 -16.24 18.85 -2.74
CA VAL A 28 -16.01 19.56 -1.47
C VAL A 28 -16.32 18.70 -0.24
N GLU A 29 -17.41 17.93 -0.24
CA GLU A 29 -17.92 17.23 0.94
C GLU A 29 -18.51 15.86 0.59
N THR A 30 -18.30 14.87 1.47
CA THR A 30 -19.00 13.57 1.41
C THR A 30 -20.21 13.62 2.33
N HIS A 31 -21.40 13.32 1.80
CA HIS A 31 -22.62 13.24 2.58
C HIS A 31 -23.03 11.78 2.82
N CYS A 32 -23.46 11.50 4.05
CA CYS A 32 -24.08 10.24 4.42
C CYS A 32 -25.54 10.26 3.95
N THR A 33 -25.95 9.25 3.18
CA THR A 33 -27.34 9.14 2.67
C THR A 33 -28.23 8.30 3.57
N VAL A 34 -27.69 7.79 4.67
CA VAL A 34 -28.44 6.98 5.63
C VAL A 34 -29.38 7.88 6.43
N THR A 35 -30.62 7.47 6.56
CA THR A 35 -31.61 8.10 7.44
C THR A 35 -31.38 7.67 8.89
N ALA A 36 -31.37 8.62 9.82
CA ALA A 36 -31.34 8.33 11.24
C ALA A 36 -32.75 7.94 11.71
N GLY A 37 -32.99 6.63 11.87
CA GLY A 37 -34.27 6.09 12.38
C GLY A 37 -35.38 5.95 11.34
N GLU A 38 -36.45 5.24 11.75
CA GLU A 38 -37.72 5.14 11.01
C GLU A 38 -38.38 6.52 10.97
N GLY A 39 -38.14 7.28 9.90
CA GLY A 39 -38.80 8.58 9.68
C GLY A 39 -37.84 9.75 9.59
N GLU A 40 -37.22 9.90 8.41
CA GLU A 40 -36.98 11.21 7.77
C GLU A 40 -36.08 12.25 8.49
N THR A 41 -34.90 11.84 8.95
CA THR A 41 -33.78 12.80 8.99
C THR A 41 -32.55 12.23 8.31
N PRO A 42 -31.99 12.89 7.27
CA PRO A 42 -30.69 12.51 6.77
C PRO A 42 -29.70 12.67 7.92
N CYS A 43 -28.75 11.75 8.02
CA CYS A 43 -27.71 11.72 9.05
C CYS A 43 -27.07 13.10 9.35
N GLY A 44 -27.04 14.02 8.39
CA GLY A 44 -26.72 15.44 8.61
C GLY A 44 -25.24 15.72 8.84
N PHE A 45 -24.43 14.68 9.02
CA PHE A 45 -22.97 14.79 9.16
C PHE A 45 -22.28 14.91 7.80
N LYS A 46 -21.43 15.93 7.70
CA LYS A 46 -20.53 16.15 6.57
C LYS A 46 -19.19 15.48 6.86
N LEU A 47 -18.70 14.65 5.95
CA LEU A 47 -17.41 13.98 6.05
C LEU A 47 -16.47 14.54 4.99
N VAL A 48 -15.26 14.94 5.38
CA VAL A 48 -14.27 15.46 4.43
C VAL A 48 -13.47 14.32 3.81
N GLY A 49 -13.47 14.26 2.47
CA GLY A 49 -12.61 13.38 1.68
C GLY A 49 -13.16 11.97 1.42
N LYS A 50 -12.37 11.18 0.67
CA LYS A 50 -12.75 9.87 0.10
C LYS A 50 -12.24 8.65 0.90
N ASN A 51 -11.79 8.85 2.14
CA ASN A 51 -11.17 7.78 2.91
C ASN A 51 -12.23 6.84 3.52
N THR A 52 -12.25 5.57 3.08
CA THR A 52 -13.20 4.55 3.55
C THR A 52 -13.08 4.24 5.03
N THR A 53 -11.91 4.49 5.65
CA THR A 53 -11.74 4.39 7.11
C THR A 53 -12.58 5.45 7.84
N ASN A 54 -12.66 6.67 7.30
CA ASN A 54 -13.49 7.74 7.88
C ASN A 54 -14.98 7.40 7.74
N LEU A 55 -15.38 6.89 6.57
CA LEU A 55 -16.76 6.46 6.31
C LEU A 55 -17.17 5.30 7.23
N LYS A 56 -16.30 4.28 7.39
CA LYS A 56 -16.55 3.16 8.30
C LYS A 56 -16.68 3.61 9.75
N ARG A 57 -15.80 4.52 10.21
CA ARG A 57 -15.88 5.11 11.55
C ARG A 57 -17.19 5.86 11.76
N HIS A 58 -17.66 6.58 10.76
CA HIS A 58 -18.94 7.26 10.80
C HIS A 58 -20.11 6.28 10.98
N LEU A 59 -20.16 5.22 10.17
CA LEU A 59 -21.19 4.18 10.32
C LEU A 59 -21.16 3.53 11.72
N LYS A 60 -19.96 3.28 12.26
CA LYS A 60 -19.82 2.75 13.62
C LYS A 60 -20.43 3.66 14.69
N ALA A 61 -20.30 4.97 14.53
CA ALA A 61 -20.74 5.95 15.51
C ALA A 61 -22.23 6.30 15.40
N HIS A 62 -22.77 6.37 14.18
CA HIS A 62 -24.12 6.91 13.92
C HIS A 62 -25.10 5.89 13.34
N HIS A 63 -24.62 4.78 12.78
CA HIS A 63 -25.44 3.76 12.10
C HIS A 63 -24.98 2.34 12.44
N SER A 64 -25.05 1.98 13.73
CA SER A 64 -24.60 0.67 14.23
C SER A 64 -25.25 -0.52 13.51
N ALA A 65 -26.53 -0.39 13.10
CA ALA A 65 -27.25 -1.41 12.34
C ALA A 65 -26.61 -1.68 10.96
N ILE A 66 -26.22 -0.63 10.23
CA ILE A 66 -25.53 -0.76 8.93
C ILE A 66 -24.08 -1.19 9.13
N TYR A 67 -23.43 -0.70 10.19
CA TYR A 67 -22.09 -1.17 10.53
C TYR A 67 -22.03 -2.68 10.75
N ALA A 68 -23.07 -3.26 11.39
CA ALA A 68 -23.15 -4.69 11.65
C ALA A 68 -23.32 -5.55 10.37
N THR A 69 -23.90 -5.00 9.30
CA THR A 69 -24.06 -5.72 8.03
C THR A 69 -22.82 -5.63 7.13
N ILE A 70 -21.93 -4.66 7.39
CA ILE A 70 -20.69 -4.51 6.64
C ILE A 70 -19.70 -5.56 7.12
N PRO A 71 -19.24 -6.48 6.24
CA PRO A 71 -18.27 -7.48 6.64
C PRO A 71 -17.00 -6.78 7.14
N GLU A 72 -16.47 -7.30 8.24
CA GLU A 72 -15.11 -7.04 8.72
C GLU A 72 -14.11 -7.66 7.74
N THR A 73 -14.12 -7.20 6.48
CA THR A 73 -12.96 -7.34 5.63
C THR A 73 -11.92 -6.45 6.27
N SER A 74 -10.98 -7.13 6.95
CA SER A 74 -9.77 -6.52 7.44
C SER A 74 -9.24 -5.64 6.32
N THR A 75 -9.15 -4.34 6.58
CA THR A 75 -8.03 -3.60 6.02
C THR A 75 -6.84 -4.51 6.30
N GLN A 76 -6.10 -4.99 5.30
CA GLN A 76 -4.92 -5.83 5.51
C GLN A 76 -3.92 -5.10 6.42
N LYS A 77 -4.18 -5.08 7.72
CA LYS A 77 -3.21 -5.38 8.74
C LYS A 77 -3.21 -6.89 8.76
N GLN A 78 -2.15 -7.47 8.22
CA GLN A 78 -1.82 -8.87 8.45
C GLN A 78 -2.06 -9.14 9.94
N GLN A 79 -3.08 -9.96 10.26
CA GLN A 79 -3.21 -10.47 11.60
C GLN A 79 -2.11 -11.53 11.79
N PRO A 80 -1.38 -11.50 12.91
CA PRO A 80 -0.44 -12.56 13.24
C PRO A 80 -1.25 -13.82 13.56
N GLY A 81 -0.85 -14.94 12.94
CA GLY A 81 -1.36 -16.26 13.30
C GLY A 81 -1.07 -16.60 14.77
N PRO A 82 -1.83 -17.54 15.36
CA PRO A 82 -1.65 -17.94 16.74
C PRO A 82 -0.32 -18.71 16.86
N GLY A 83 0.73 -18.04 17.32
CA GLY A 83 2.00 -18.69 17.64
C GLY A 83 3.27 -18.01 17.11
N ALA A 84 3.46 -16.71 17.38
CA ALA A 84 4.80 -16.13 17.34
C ALA A 84 4.88 -14.98 18.36
N LYS A 85 5.73 -15.13 19.39
CA LYS A 85 6.06 -14.07 20.33
C LYS A 85 6.77 -12.94 19.56
N ASN A 86 5.99 -11.97 19.10
CA ASN A 86 6.49 -10.86 18.30
C ASN A 86 7.06 -9.78 19.24
N GLN A 87 8.31 -9.96 19.67
CA GLN A 87 9.10 -8.85 20.26
C GLN A 87 9.51 -7.90 19.13
N ARG A 88 8.56 -7.13 18.60
CA ARG A 88 8.90 -6.00 17.73
C ARG A 88 9.40 -4.87 18.63
N LYS A 89 10.72 -4.83 18.86
CA LYS A 89 11.37 -3.67 19.48
C LYS A 89 11.03 -2.45 18.63
N GLN A 90 10.30 -1.51 19.22
CA GLN A 90 9.95 -0.25 18.58
C GLN A 90 11.27 0.51 18.34
N SER A 91 11.61 0.76 17.08
CA SER A 91 12.84 1.48 16.72
C SER A 91 12.78 2.90 17.29
N THR A 92 13.84 3.32 17.98
CA THR A 92 13.96 4.70 18.46
C THR A 92 14.19 5.64 17.29
N ILE A 93 13.78 6.92 17.42
CA ILE A 93 13.92 7.91 16.35
C ILE A 93 15.37 7.97 15.80
N PRO A 94 16.43 7.97 16.63
CA PRO A 94 17.81 7.91 16.13
C PRO A 94 18.11 6.62 15.34
N ALA A 95 17.60 5.46 15.79
CA ALA A 95 17.81 4.20 15.09
C ALA A 95 17.12 4.15 13.71
N ALA A 96 16.01 4.88 13.53
CA ALA A 96 15.35 5.01 12.23
C ALA A 96 16.15 5.89 11.24
N PHE A 97 16.87 6.91 11.73
CA PHE A 97 17.78 7.71 10.91
C PHE A 97 19.10 7.00 10.60
N SER A 98 19.60 6.18 11.53
CA SER A 98 20.83 5.41 11.34
C SER A 98 20.64 4.13 10.53
N SER A 99 19.41 3.59 10.45
CA SER A 99 19.14 2.47 9.56
C SER A 99 19.22 2.94 8.11
N SER A 100 20.16 2.40 7.33
CA SER A 100 20.05 2.42 5.88
C SER A 100 18.64 1.93 5.53
N GLY A 101 17.84 2.79 4.87
CA GLY A 101 16.45 2.47 4.55
C GLY A 101 16.32 1.08 3.92
N PRO A 102 15.16 0.43 4.02
CA PRO A 102 15.00 -0.94 3.56
C PRO A 102 15.47 -1.08 2.12
N LYS A 103 16.28 -2.12 1.89
CA LYS A 103 16.70 -2.55 0.55
C LYS A 103 15.48 -2.68 -0.35
N TYR A 104 15.67 -2.53 -1.65
CA TYR A 104 14.60 -2.80 -2.60
C TYR A 104 14.07 -4.23 -2.41
N LYS A 105 12.76 -4.37 -2.59
CA LYS A 105 12.12 -5.68 -2.60
C LYS A 105 12.49 -6.38 -3.91
N ALA A 106 12.53 -7.71 -3.89
CA ALA A 106 12.88 -8.53 -5.06
C ALA A 106 11.96 -8.29 -6.29
N ASP A 107 10.71 -7.88 -6.05
CA ASP A 107 9.70 -7.54 -7.07
C ASP A 107 9.74 -6.05 -7.49
N SER A 108 10.74 -5.29 -7.02
CA SER A 108 10.82 -3.86 -7.33
C SER A 108 11.22 -3.63 -8.79
N LEU A 109 10.32 -3.01 -9.55
CA LEU A 109 10.58 -2.55 -10.92
C LEU A 109 11.81 -1.63 -11.00
N GLU A 110 12.01 -0.80 -9.98
CA GLU A 110 13.14 0.14 -9.91
C GLU A 110 14.48 -0.59 -9.80
N GLN A 111 14.55 -1.65 -8.97
CA GLN A 111 15.73 -2.49 -8.85
C GLN A 111 16.03 -3.21 -10.18
N GLY A 112 15.03 -3.87 -10.76
CA GLY A 112 15.21 -4.57 -12.05
C GLY A 112 15.61 -3.63 -13.19
N THR A 113 15.13 -2.39 -13.19
CA THR A 113 15.55 -1.38 -14.17
C THR A 113 17.03 -1.03 -14.00
N LYS A 114 17.49 -0.81 -12.76
CA LYS A 114 18.90 -0.50 -12.45
C LYS A 114 19.82 -1.67 -12.81
N GLU A 115 19.47 -2.88 -12.40
CA GLU A 115 20.22 -4.11 -12.74
C GLU A 115 20.32 -4.30 -14.25
N LYS A 116 19.22 -4.10 -15.00
CA LYS A 116 19.23 -4.20 -16.46
C LYS A 116 20.18 -3.19 -17.11
N VAL A 117 20.20 -1.95 -16.62
CA VAL A 117 21.10 -0.91 -17.14
C VAL A 117 22.56 -1.26 -16.83
N ILE A 118 22.86 -1.74 -15.62
CA ILE A 118 24.20 -2.20 -15.24
C ILE A 118 24.65 -3.37 -16.14
N ALA A 119 23.79 -4.38 -16.33
CA ALA A 119 24.09 -5.52 -17.19
C ALA A 119 24.33 -5.10 -18.65
N GLN A 120 23.54 -4.17 -19.17
CA GLN A 120 23.75 -3.60 -20.51
C GLN A 120 25.06 -2.83 -20.61
N TRP A 121 25.40 -2.04 -19.59
CA TRP A 121 26.66 -1.30 -19.56
C TRP A 121 27.86 -2.25 -19.59
N ILE A 122 27.87 -3.28 -18.75
CA ILE A 122 28.91 -4.33 -18.73
C ILE A 122 29.05 -5.00 -20.10
N GLY A 123 27.92 -5.39 -20.71
CA GLY A 123 27.92 -6.00 -22.04
C GLY A 123 28.43 -5.08 -23.15
N ARG A 124 28.18 -3.77 -23.06
CA ARG A 124 28.63 -2.78 -24.05
C ARG A 124 30.11 -2.42 -23.91
N THR A 125 30.64 -2.37 -22.69
CA THR A 125 32.04 -2.03 -22.44
C THR A 125 32.98 -3.23 -22.49
N GLY A 126 32.43 -4.45 -22.59
CA GLY A 126 33.22 -5.68 -22.57
C GLY A 126 33.83 -5.97 -21.20
N LEU A 127 33.28 -5.39 -20.12
CA LEU A 127 33.75 -5.67 -18.77
C LEU A 127 33.34 -7.10 -18.36
N PRO A 128 34.16 -7.79 -17.54
CA PRO A 128 33.78 -9.07 -16.99
C PRO A 128 32.47 -8.99 -16.19
N ALA A 129 31.61 -10.01 -16.26
CA ALA A 129 30.38 -10.05 -15.46
C ALA A 129 30.65 -9.94 -13.94
N ARG A 130 31.81 -10.45 -13.49
CA ARG A 130 32.29 -10.34 -12.10
C ARG A 130 32.59 -8.91 -11.64
N THR A 131 32.58 -7.91 -12.51
CA THR A 131 32.79 -6.51 -12.13
C THR A 131 31.78 -6.04 -11.08
N VAL A 132 30.58 -6.62 -11.03
CA VAL A 132 29.59 -6.28 -9.99
C VAL A 132 29.95 -6.79 -8.59
N GLU A 133 30.91 -7.72 -8.50
CA GLU A 133 31.41 -8.30 -7.24
C GLU A 133 32.66 -7.56 -6.73
N ASP A 134 33.19 -6.61 -7.51
CA ASP A 134 34.36 -5.84 -7.14
C ASP A 134 34.04 -4.87 -5.99
N GLU A 135 34.92 -4.80 -4.98
CA GLU A 135 34.68 -4.02 -3.77
C GLU A 135 34.54 -2.51 -4.05
N ASP A 136 35.30 -1.98 -5.01
CA ASP A 136 35.21 -0.56 -5.38
C ASP A 136 33.90 -0.29 -6.12
N PHE A 137 33.46 -1.23 -6.95
CA PHE A 137 32.14 -1.16 -7.58
C PHE A 137 31.01 -1.21 -6.54
N ILE A 138 31.08 -2.13 -5.58
CA ILE A 138 30.10 -2.27 -4.50
C ILE A 138 30.03 -0.97 -3.68
N LEU A 139 31.19 -0.43 -3.27
CA LEU A 139 31.27 0.81 -2.49
C LEU A 139 30.70 2.01 -3.27
N MET A 140 31.04 2.10 -4.56
CA MET A 140 30.49 3.14 -5.44
C MET A 140 28.96 3.07 -5.47
N MET A 141 28.42 1.89 -5.75
CA MET A 141 26.98 1.70 -5.87
C MET A 141 26.24 1.86 -4.53
N GLU A 142 26.84 1.46 -3.40
CA GLU A 142 26.29 1.75 -2.07
C GLU A 142 26.28 3.24 -1.75
N THR A 143 27.27 4.00 -2.24
CA THR A 143 27.34 5.45 -2.05
C THR A 143 26.23 6.17 -2.81
N PHE A 144 25.98 5.78 -4.06
CA PHE A 144 24.90 6.35 -4.88
C PHE A 144 23.52 5.86 -4.47
N ASP A 145 23.38 4.58 -4.12
CA ASP A 145 22.12 3.97 -3.78
C ASP A 145 22.27 2.83 -2.75
N LYS A 146 22.19 3.21 -1.48
CA LYS A 146 22.24 2.29 -0.33
C LYS A 146 21.14 1.21 -0.36
N ARG A 147 20.06 1.40 -1.13
CA ARG A 147 18.92 0.48 -1.19
C ARG A 147 19.10 -0.59 -2.25
N LEU A 148 20.03 -0.41 -3.19
CA LEU A 148 20.34 -1.41 -4.21
C LEU A 148 20.89 -2.69 -3.58
N ASN A 149 20.45 -3.84 -4.09
CA ASN A 149 21.00 -5.13 -3.73
C ASN A 149 22.09 -5.46 -4.75
N ILE A 150 23.33 -5.48 -4.29
CA ILE A 150 24.49 -5.90 -5.07
C ILE A 150 24.90 -7.23 -4.47
N GLN A 151 25.12 -8.23 -5.33
CA GLN A 151 25.56 -9.54 -4.87
C GLN A 151 26.97 -9.39 -4.29
N LYS A 152 27.11 -9.72 -3.00
CA LYS A 152 28.42 -9.83 -2.34
C LYS A 152 28.79 -11.31 -2.29
N LYS A 153 30.07 -11.62 -2.47
CA LYS A 153 30.58 -12.97 -2.38
C LYS A 153 30.76 -13.44 -0.94
#